data_AF-A0A4Q6G3Z2-F1
#
_entry.id   AF-A0A4Q6G3Z2-F1
#
_cell.length_a   1.000
_cell.length_b   1.000
_cell.length_c   1.000
_cell.angle_alpha   90.00
_cell.angle_beta   90.00
_cell.angle_gamma   90.00
#
_symmetry.space_group_name_H-M   'P 1'
#
loop_
_entity.id
_entity.type
_entity.pdbx_description
1 polymer ?
#
loop_
_entity_poly.entity_id
_entity_poly.type
_entity_poly.pdbx_seq_one_letter_code
_entity_poly.pdbx_strand_id
1 'polypeptide(L)'
;MKLFGQFLIEQGYITKEDYVRAMVVQANSLPALPSVINELNLLTIDQQVEVFDHQSTHLKNYQLACAELGYWDEAVFDHAVIRYFLNRVRSLGDILLELGCITSASLTEVLAKYVELGDYKPSSEPKEIPKATSGDHSHTPGAQTAPSNDPFVLSQFEKKVCFLYCRHFNEQHYEALLRLSSTISEQALSDARRDLSAIRTASTLVRADKSHLLLDGLLKVIEHGITPSLNHPSIKHTVNLLWELREGLSAGIPEALALQNKELLNQVNDALASLSKIG
;
A
#
# COMPACT_ATOMS: atom_id res chain seq x y z
N MET A 1 16.96 9.22 25.81
CA MET A 1 18.05 8.78 24.90
C MET A 1 17.90 9.48 23.57
N LYS A 2 18.99 9.98 22.98
CA LYS A 2 18.96 10.48 21.59
C LYS A 2 18.89 9.29 20.64
N LEU A 3 18.17 9.39 19.53
CA LEU A 3 18.14 8.34 18.50
C LEU A 3 19.54 8.19 17.87
N PHE A 4 19.95 6.97 17.53
CA PHE A 4 21.28 6.70 16.97
C PHE A 4 21.60 7.53 15.72
N GLY A 5 20.61 7.74 14.84
CA GLY A 5 20.76 8.61 13.68
C GLY A 5 21.02 10.09 14.01
N GLN A 6 20.38 10.62 15.06
CA GLN A 6 20.64 11.98 15.52
C GLN A 6 22.05 12.12 16.08
N PHE A 7 22.52 11.10 16.82
CA PHE A 7 23.88 11.05 17.32
C PHE A 7 24.91 11.06 16.18
N LEU A 8 24.70 10.26 15.13
CA LEU A 8 25.56 10.24 13.94
C LEU A 8 25.67 11.61 13.25
N ILE A 9 24.56 12.35 13.16
CA ILE A 9 24.53 13.70 12.58
C ILE A 9 25.30 14.70 13.45
N GLU A 10 25.06 14.69 14.77
CA GLU A 10 25.71 15.61 15.72
C GLU A 10 27.23 15.42 15.76
N GLN A 11 27.68 14.17 15.62
CA GLN A 11 29.09 13.81 15.61
C GLN A 11 29.73 13.97 14.21
N GLY A 12 28.97 14.41 13.21
CA GLY A 12 29.49 14.69 11.86
C GLY A 12 29.84 13.45 11.04
N TYR A 13 29.35 12.26 11.42
CA TYR A 13 29.62 11.02 10.69
C TYR A 13 28.74 10.87 9.44
N ILE A 14 27.54 11.46 9.46
CA ILE A 14 26.62 11.49 8.31
C ILE A 14 25.96 12.87 8.21
N THR A 15 25.50 13.23 7.01
CA THR A 15 24.68 14.43 6.83
C THR A 15 23.21 14.16 7.15
N LYS A 16 22.39 15.23 7.25
CA LYS A 16 20.93 15.09 7.40
C LYS A 16 20.33 14.44 6.16
N GLU A 17 20.86 14.75 4.99
CA GLU A 17 20.47 14.22 3.69
C GLU A 17 20.73 12.72 3.61
N ASP A 18 21.89 12.25 4.11
CA ASP A 18 22.22 10.82 4.19
C ASP A 18 21.27 10.08 5.13
N TYR A 19 20.95 10.68 6.28
CA TYR A 19 20.00 10.11 7.23
C TYR A 19 18.61 9.97 6.62
N VAL A 20 18.09 11.00 5.94
CA VAL A 20 16.79 10.94 5.27
C VAL A 20 16.79 9.89 4.17
N ARG A 21 17.83 9.82 3.33
CA ARG A 21 17.98 8.78 2.31
C ARG A 21 17.94 7.38 2.92
N ALA A 22 18.69 7.15 3.99
CA ALA A 22 18.71 5.85 4.66
C ALA A 22 17.35 5.49 5.26
N MET A 23 16.64 6.45 5.85
CA MET A 23 15.28 6.25 6.36
C MET A 23 14.27 5.91 5.26
N VAL A 24 14.37 6.53 4.09
CA VAL A 24 13.52 6.21 2.93
C VAL A 24 13.79 4.78 2.44
N VAL A 25 15.06 4.37 2.34
CA VAL A 25 15.41 2.99 1.98
C VAL A 25 14.89 2.00 3.02
N GLN A 26 15.02 2.31 4.31
CA GLN A 26 14.50 1.49 5.39
C GLN A 26 12.98 1.34 5.29
N ALA A 27 12.25 2.44 5.11
CA ALA A 27 10.79 2.43 4.98
C ALA A 27 10.32 1.61 3.77
N ASN A 28 10.98 1.76 2.62
CA ASN A 28 10.65 1.02 1.40
C ASN A 28 10.99 -0.48 1.48
N SER A 29 11.84 -0.88 2.42
CA SER A 29 12.16 -2.30 2.66
C SER A 29 11.11 -3.02 3.51
N LEU A 30 10.21 -2.29 4.16
CA LEU A 30 9.20 -2.88 5.04
C LEU A 30 7.97 -3.32 4.23
N PRO A 31 7.50 -4.57 4.39
CA PRO A 31 6.26 -5.00 3.77
C PRO A 31 5.08 -4.21 4.34
N ALA A 32 4.06 -4.00 3.51
CA ALA A 32 2.82 -3.39 3.94
C ALA A 32 2.15 -4.25 5.03
N LEU A 33 1.50 -3.59 6.00
CA LEU A 33 0.84 -4.26 7.13
C LEU A 33 -0.10 -5.41 6.71
N PRO A 34 -0.96 -5.27 5.68
CA PRO A 34 -1.83 -6.38 5.28
C PRO A 34 -1.07 -7.62 4.83
N SER A 35 0.06 -7.44 4.15
CA SER A 35 0.93 -8.56 3.74
C SER A 35 1.49 -9.29 4.95
N VAL A 36 1.88 -8.56 5.99
CA VAL A 36 2.37 -9.14 7.25
C VAL A 36 1.28 -9.92 7.96
N ILE A 37 0.07 -9.34 8.07
CA ILE A 37 -1.09 -10.00 8.68
C ILE A 37 -1.43 -11.31 7.96
N ASN A 38 -1.37 -11.31 6.62
CA ASN A 38 -1.58 -12.49 5.81
C ASN A 38 -0.48 -13.55 6.00
N GLU A 39 0.79 -13.15 5.96
CA GLU A 39 1.93 -14.06 6.18
C GLU A 39 1.89 -14.71 7.56
N LEU A 40 1.48 -13.96 8.58
CA LEU A 40 1.36 -14.45 9.95
C LEU A 40 0.06 -15.22 10.21
N ASN A 41 -0.84 -15.31 9.22
CA ASN A 41 -2.17 -15.89 9.35
C ASN A 41 -2.95 -15.32 10.56
N LEU A 42 -2.77 -14.03 10.84
CA LEU A 42 -3.44 -13.36 11.96
C LEU A 42 -4.91 -13.08 11.65
N LEU A 43 -5.24 -12.92 10.37
CA LEU A 43 -6.61 -12.82 9.87
C LEU A 43 -6.81 -13.78 8.71
N THR A 44 -8.00 -14.38 8.64
CA THR A 44 -8.43 -15.18 7.48
C THR A 44 -8.56 -14.30 6.24
N ILE A 45 -8.52 -14.91 5.05
CA ILE A 45 -8.68 -14.18 3.78
C ILE A 45 -10.01 -13.41 3.76
N ASP A 46 -11.09 -13.99 4.28
CA ASP A 46 -12.41 -13.34 4.28
C ASP A 46 -12.43 -12.13 5.21
N GLN A 47 -11.82 -12.22 6.40
CA GLN A 47 -11.66 -11.08 7.31
C GLN A 47 -10.81 -9.98 6.69
N GLN A 48 -9.72 -10.32 5.99
CA GLN A 48 -8.88 -9.31 5.34
C GLN A 48 -9.62 -8.59 4.21
N VAL A 49 -10.46 -9.30 3.45
CA VAL A 49 -11.35 -8.72 2.42
C VAL A 49 -12.34 -7.75 3.05
N GLU A 50 -12.94 -8.11 4.18
CA GLU A 50 -13.85 -7.24 4.92
C GLU A 50 -13.14 -5.99 5.45
N VAL A 51 -11.91 -6.13 5.96
CA VAL A 51 -11.07 -4.99 6.37
C VAL A 51 -10.77 -4.07 5.20
N PHE A 52 -10.43 -4.59 4.03
CA PHE A 52 -10.17 -3.78 2.84
C PHE A 52 -11.44 -3.05 2.36
N ASP A 53 -12.59 -3.72 2.37
CA ASP A 53 -13.86 -3.11 2.02
C ASP A 53 -14.20 -1.97 2.98
N HIS A 54 -14.02 -2.21 4.29
CA HIS A 54 -14.23 -1.20 5.32
C HIS A 54 -13.26 -0.02 5.21
N GLN A 55 -11.97 -0.29 4.95
CA GLN A 55 -10.94 0.71 4.70
C GLN A 55 -11.31 1.60 3.51
N SER A 56 -11.74 1.00 2.40
CA SER A 56 -12.08 1.75 1.18
C SER A 56 -13.35 2.60 1.35
N THR A 57 -14.37 2.04 2.00
CA THR A 57 -15.67 2.70 2.23
C THR A 57 -15.56 3.86 3.22
N HIS A 58 -14.74 3.71 4.27
CA HIS A 58 -14.64 4.68 5.37
C HIS A 58 -13.34 5.50 5.36
N LEU A 59 -12.48 5.32 4.36
CA LEU A 59 -11.19 6.00 4.20
C LEU A 59 -10.28 5.88 5.44
N LYS A 60 -10.21 4.67 6.00
CA LYS A 60 -9.42 4.37 7.20
C LYS A 60 -8.08 3.73 6.85
N ASN A 61 -7.12 3.79 7.78
CA ASN A 61 -5.95 2.92 7.68
C ASN A 61 -6.34 1.48 8.06
N TYR A 62 -5.53 0.51 7.63
CA TYR A 62 -5.84 -0.91 7.80
C TYR A 62 -5.99 -1.32 9.28
N GLN A 63 -5.12 -0.81 10.16
CA GLN A 63 -5.18 -1.10 11.59
C GLN A 63 -6.48 -0.61 12.23
N LEU A 64 -6.89 0.63 11.94
CA LEU A 64 -8.14 1.19 12.42
C LEU A 64 -9.35 0.42 11.88
N ALA A 65 -9.32 0.02 10.60
CA ALA A 65 -10.38 -0.82 10.04
C ALA A 65 -10.46 -2.19 10.74
N CYS A 66 -9.31 -2.83 11.05
CA CYS A 66 -9.30 -4.05 11.84
C CYS A 66 -9.85 -3.84 13.26
N ALA A 67 -9.50 -2.74 13.91
CA ALA A 67 -9.95 -2.43 15.27
C ALA A 67 -11.46 -2.15 15.31
N GLU A 68 -11.98 -1.37 14.36
CA GLU A 68 -13.41 -1.05 14.24
C GLU A 68 -14.26 -2.29 13.91
N LEU A 69 -13.72 -3.24 13.14
CA LEU A 69 -14.35 -4.54 12.85
C LEU A 69 -14.19 -5.59 13.97
N GLY A 70 -13.46 -5.26 15.05
CA GLY A 70 -13.22 -6.19 16.16
C GLY A 70 -12.24 -7.32 15.86
N TYR A 71 -11.44 -7.18 14.80
CA TYR A 71 -10.43 -8.16 14.39
C TYR A 71 -9.04 -7.87 14.96
N TRP A 72 -8.82 -6.67 15.49
CA TRP A 72 -7.55 -6.27 16.08
C TRP A 72 -7.54 -6.54 17.58
N ASP A 73 -6.87 -7.61 17.99
CA ASP A 73 -6.49 -7.81 19.39
C ASP A 73 -5.10 -7.20 19.62
N GLU A 74 -5.04 -6.03 20.27
CA GLU A 74 -3.79 -5.30 20.53
C GLU A 74 -2.71 -6.18 21.17
N ALA A 75 -3.07 -7.09 22.09
CA ALA A 75 -2.08 -7.91 22.79
C ALA A 75 -1.42 -8.94 21.87
N VAL A 76 -2.16 -9.49 20.91
CA VAL A 76 -1.67 -10.51 19.98
C VAL A 76 -1.05 -9.87 18.75
N PHE A 77 -1.72 -8.88 18.17
CA PHE A 77 -1.31 -8.23 16.94
C PHE A 77 -0.08 -7.37 17.14
N ASP A 78 -0.05 -6.51 18.16
CA ASP A 78 1.10 -5.61 18.34
C ASP A 78 2.35 -6.44 18.62
N HIS A 79 2.27 -7.47 19.47
CA HIS A 79 3.42 -8.32 19.74
C HIS A 79 3.90 -9.11 18.50
N ALA A 80 2.98 -9.71 17.73
CA ALA A 80 3.34 -10.50 16.54
C ALA A 80 3.89 -9.63 15.40
N VAL A 81 3.23 -8.51 15.13
CA VAL A 81 3.60 -7.56 14.06
C VAL A 81 4.89 -6.83 14.41
N ILE A 82 5.05 -6.33 15.65
CA ILE A 82 6.30 -5.69 16.09
C ILE A 82 7.46 -6.67 15.98
N ARG A 83 7.29 -7.92 16.45
CA ARG A 83 8.36 -8.93 16.35
C ARG A 83 8.71 -9.26 14.90
N TYR A 84 7.72 -9.37 14.02
CA TYR A 84 7.95 -9.59 12.60
C TYR A 84 8.78 -8.47 11.99
N PHE A 85 8.40 -7.21 12.26
CA PHE A 85 9.16 -6.06 11.76
C PHE A 85 10.55 -6.01 12.38
N LEU A 86 10.71 -6.16 13.69
CA LEU A 86 12.04 -6.16 14.33
C LEU A 86 13.01 -7.20 13.73
N ASN A 87 12.50 -8.33 13.27
CA ASN A 87 13.32 -9.38 12.65
C ASN A 87 13.65 -9.13 11.16
N ARG A 88 12.91 -8.24 10.48
CA ARG A 88 13.08 -7.96 9.04
C ARG A 88 13.53 -6.53 8.73
N VAL A 89 13.39 -5.61 9.69
CA VAL A 89 13.87 -4.24 9.58
C VAL A 89 15.39 -4.30 9.46
N ARG A 90 15.88 -3.91 8.29
CA ARG A 90 17.32 -3.70 8.09
C ARG A 90 17.79 -2.62 9.05
N SER A 91 18.95 -2.84 9.68
CA SER A 91 19.48 -1.84 10.60
C SER A 91 19.86 -0.58 9.83
N LEU A 92 19.67 0.59 10.46
CA LEU A 92 20.06 1.85 9.86
C LEU A 92 21.56 1.88 9.52
N GLY A 93 22.39 1.22 10.35
CA GLY A 93 23.83 1.09 10.11
C GLY A 93 24.14 0.35 8.81
N ASP A 94 23.48 -0.78 8.55
CA ASP A 94 23.69 -1.56 7.32
C ASP A 94 23.31 -0.75 6.07
N ILE A 95 22.22 0.00 6.15
CA ILE A 95 21.77 0.86 5.05
C ILE A 95 22.76 2.00 4.80
N LEU A 96 23.27 2.65 5.85
CA LEU A 96 24.27 3.71 5.73
C LEU A 96 25.59 3.22 5.15
N LEU A 97 26.00 1.98 5.45
CA LEU A 97 27.17 1.34 4.84
C LEU A 97 26.97 1.08 3.34
N GLU A 98 25.82 0.51 2.98
CA GLU A 98 25.47 0.20 1.58
C GLU A 98 25.41 1.47 0.73
N LEU A 99 24.84 2.55 1.28
CA LEU A 99 24.73 3.85 0.62
C LEU A 99 26.06 4.60 0.53
N GLY A 100 27.15 4.06 1.12
CA GLY A 100 28.46 4.70 1.16
C GLY A 100 28.51 5.97 2.03
N CYS A 101 27.51 6.17 2.89
CA CYS A 101 27.40 7.35 3.76
C CYS A 101 28.32 7.26 4.97
N ILE A 102 28.69 6.04 5.39
CA ILE A 102 29.62 5.78 6.49
C ILE A 102 30.48 4.57 6.15
N THR A 103 31.67 4.47 6.74
CA THR A 103 32.53 3.29 6.59
C THR A 103 32.32 2.30 7.74
N SER A 104 32.65 1.02 7.52
CA SER A 104 32.56 0.00 8.58
C SER A 104 33.42 0.34 9.80
N ALA A 105 34.58 0.97 9.58
CA ALA A 105 35.47 1.40 10.66
C ALA A 105 34.81 2.51 11.50
N SER A 106 34.28 3.54 10.83
CA SER A 106 33.59 4.66 11.49
C SER A 106 32.32 4.20 12.21
N LEU A 107 31.54 3.29 11.63
CA LEU A 107 30.33 2.77 12.27
C LEU A 107 30.64 2.02 13.56
N THR A 108 31.69 1.19 13.55
CA THR A 108 32.13 0.42 14.74
C THR A 108 32.56 1.35 15.87
N GLU A 109 33.32 2.39 15.54
CA GLU A 109 33.78 3.40 16.49
C GLU A 109 32.61 4.19 17.12
N VAL A 110 31.64 4.61 16.30
CA VAL A 110 30.46 5.34 16.78
C VAL A 110 29.57 4.45 17.64
N LEU A 111 29.38 3.19 17.26
CA LEU A 111 28.59 2.25 18.05
C LEU A 111 29.19 2.06 19.45
N ALA A 112 30.50 1.92 19.56
CA ALA A 112 31.18 1.85 20.86
C ALA A 112 30.91 3.13 21.70
N LYS A 113 31.11 4.31 21.11
CA LYS A 113 30.84 5.61 21.76
C LYS A 113 29.37 5.78 22.16
N TYR A 114 28.43 5.32 21.34
CA TYR A 114 27.00 5.43 21.59
C TYR A 114 26.52 4.47 22.68
N VAL A 115 27.11 3.27 22.76
CA VAL A 115 26.85 2.30 23.83
C VAL A 115 27.46 2.78 25.15
N GLU A 116 28.60 3.44 25.15
CA GLU A 116 29.16 4.07 26.36
C GLU A 116 28.28 5.21 26.91
N LEU A 117 27.44 5.82 26.07
CA LEU A 117 26.52 6.91 26.43
C LEU A 117 25.17 6.44 27.01
N GLY A 118 24.88 5.14 27.04
CA GLY A 118 23.64 4.60 27.61
C GLY A 118 23.84 3.23 28.23
N ASP A 119 23.23 2.98 29.41
CA ASP A 119 23.24 1.70 30.14
C ASP A 119 22.61 0.52 29.35
N TYR A 120 23.15 0.16 28.18
CA TYR A 120 22.71 -0.99 27.41
C TYR A 120 23.35 -2.25 27.98
N LYS A 121 22.66 -2.92 28.90
CA LYS A 121 22.91 -4.33 29.21
C LYS A 121 22.12 -5.18 28.22
N PRO A 122 22.76 -5.97 27.34
CA PRO A 122 22.03 -6.89 26.48
C PRO A 122 21.28 -7.88 27.38
N SER A 123 19.95 -7.93 27.29
CA SER A 123 19.17 -8.90 28.07
C SER A 123 19.44 -10.30 27.52
N SER A 124 20.31 -11.02 28.21
CA SER A 124 20.47 -12.46 28.08
C SER A 124 19.20 -13.17 28.56
N GLU A 125 18.50 -13.80 27.62
CA GLU A 125 17.79 -15.10 27.68
C GLU A 125 16.43 -15.08 26.96
N PRO A 126 16.21 -15.97 25.97
CA PRO A 126 14.90 -16.15 25.36
C PRO A 126 13.96 -16.82 26.36
N LYS A 127 12.96 -16.09 26.87
CA LYS A 127 11.88 -16.69 27.65
C LYS A 127 11.01 -17.54 26.73
N GLU A 128 10.93 -18.83 27.03
CA GLU A 128 10.02 -19.78 26.39
C GLU A 128 8.57 -19.30 26.51
N ILE A 129 7.84 -19.44 25.41
CA ILE A 129 6.43 -19.03 25.27
C ILE A 129 5.54 -20.04 26.01
N PRO A 130 4.58 -19.62 26.84
CA PRO A 130 3.52 -20.50 27.31
C PRO A 130 2.68 -20.93 26.11
N LYS A 131 2.59 -22.23 25.85
CA LYS A 131 1.63 -22.79 24.88
C LYS A 131 0.22 -22.33 25.26
N ALA A 132 -0.39 -21.51 24.42
CA ALA A 132 -1.81 -21.21 24.50
C ALA A 132 -2.60 -22.50 24.28
N THR A 133 -3.50 -22.77 25.22
CA THR A 133 -4.40 -23.92 25.28
C THR A 133 -5.19 -24.07 24.00
N SER A 134 -5.07 -25.26 23.41
CA SER A 134 -5.87 -25.75 22.30
C SER A 134 -7.35 -25.81 22.70
N GLY A 135 -8.17 -24.93 22.13
CA GLY A 135 -9.59 -25.17 21.99
C GLY A 135 -9.80 -26.08 20.78
N ASP A 136 -10.46 -27.22 20.99
CA ASP A 136 -10.79 -28.24 20.00
C ASP A 136 -11.53 -27.64 18.79
N HIS A 137 -10.80 -27.43 17.69
CA HIS A 137 -11.38 -27.46 16.35
C HIS A 137 -10.49 -28.32 15.45
N SER A 138 -10.88 -29.59 15.37
CA SER A 138 -10.44 -30.53 14.34
C SER A 138 -10.79 -29.96 12.95
N HIS A 139 -9.84 -29.27 12.33
CA HIS A 139 -9.85 -29.05 10.89
C HIS A 139 -8.69 -29.80 10.25
N THR A 140 -9.08 -30.84 9.53
CA THR A 140 -8.28 -31.63 8.59
C THR A 140 -7.46 -30.70 7.69
N PRO A 141 -6.14 -30.91 7.51
CA PRO A 141 -5.32 -30.09 6.65
C PRO A 141 -5.69 -30.36 5.19
N GLY A 142 -6.54 -29.49 4.62
CA GLY A 142 -6.75 -29.40 3.19
C GLY A 142 -5.48 -28.90 2.50
N ALA A 143 -5.11 -29.58 1.43
CA ALA A 143 -3.88 -29.42 0.67
C ALA A 143 -3.41 -27.97 0.53
N GLN A 144 -2.22 -27.71 1.06
CA GLN A 144 -1.42 -26.54 0.73
C GLN A 144 -1.15 -26.55 -0.78
N THR A 145 -1.85 -25.70 -1.54
CA THR A 145 -1.39 -25.34 -2.88
C THR A 145 -0.12 -24.52 -2.71
N ALA A 146 1.01 -25.08 -3.14
CA ALA A 146 2.27 -24.37 -3.28
C ALA A 146 2.06 -23.03 -4.01
N PRO A 147 2.80 -21.97 -3.66
CA PRO A 147 2.74 -20.72 -4.41
C PRO A 147 3.15 -21.01 -5.86
N SER A 148 2.22 -20.75 -6.78
CA SER A 148 2.47 -20.78 -8.21
C SER A 148 3.57 -19.77 -8.52
N ASN A 149 4.72 -20.24 -9.02
CA ASN A 149 5.84 -19.41 -9.48
C ASN A 149 5.57 -18.74 -10.85
N ASP A 150 4.34 -18.77 -11.34
CA ASP A 150 3.96 -18.08 -12.56
C ASP A 150 3.49 -16.66 -12.21
N PRO A 151 4.24 -15.59 -12.59
CA PRO A 151 3.92 -14.20 -12.24
C PRO A 151 2.59 -13.69 -12.83
N PHE A 152 1.90 -14.51 -13.63
CA PHE A 152 0.65 -14.17 -14.31
C PHE A 152 -0.58 -14.88 -13.75
N VAL A 153 -0.43 -15.78 -12.77
CA VAL A 153 -1.57 -16.45 -12.13
C VAL A 153 -1.89 -15.75 -10.81
N LEU A 154 -2.96 -14.95 -10.80
CA LEU A 154 -3.46 -14.32 -9.58
C LEU A 154 -3.80 -15.40 -8.53
N SER A 155 -3.24 -15.24 -7.33
CA SER A 155 -3.61 -16.01 -6.14
C SER A 155 -5.09 -15.86 -5.81
N GLN A 156 -5.65 -16.76 -5.02
CA GLN A 156 -7.04 -16.64 -4.56
C GLN A 156 -7.30 -15.33 -3.82
N PHE A 157 -6.30 -14.86 -3.06
CA PHE A 157 -6.34 -13.55 -2.39
C PHE A 157 -6.43 -12.43 -3.42
N GLU A 158 -5.50 -12.37 -4.38
CA GLU A 158 -5.48 -11.32 -5.42
C GLU A 158 -6.78 -11.30 -6.24
N LYS A 159 -7.34 -12.47 -6.58
CA LYS A 159 -8.66 -12.55 -7.26
C LYS A 159 -9.78 -11.92 -6.44
N LYS A 160 -9.80 -12.11 -5.11
CA LYS A 160 -10.79 -11.49 -4.22
C LYS A 160 -10.59 -9.98 -4.10
N VAL A 161 -9.34 -9.51 -4.06
CA VAL A 161 -9.04 -8.06 -4.04
C VAL A 161 -9.40 -7.41 -5.39
N CYS A 162 -9.13 -8.06 -6.52
CA CYS A 162 -9.60 -7.63 -7.84
C CYS A 162 -11.12 -7.55 -7.91
N PHE A 163 -11.83 -8.54 -7.35
CA PHE A 163 -13.29 -8.50 -7.26
C PHE A 163 -13.78 -7.30 -6.44
N LEU A 164 -13.14 -6.97 -5.31
CA LEU A 164 -13.46 -5.76 -4.54
C LEU A 164 -13.29 -4.50 -5.38
N TYR A 165 -12.16 -4.34 -6.09
CA TYR A 165 -11.93 -3.21 -7.00
C TYR A 165 -13.04 -3.11 -8.06
N CYS A 166 -13.37 -4.23 -8.71
CA CYS A 166 -14.43 -4.29 -9.72
C CYS A 166 -15.83 -4.01 -9.15
N ARG A 167 -16.08 -4.32 -7.88
CA ARG A 167 -17.34 -4.00 -7.19
C ARG A 167 -17.44 -2.51 -6.88
N HIS A 168 -16.34 -1.90 -6.44
CA HIS A 168 -16.24 -0.47 -6.17
C HIS A 168 -16.28 0.36 -7.46
N PHE A 169 -15.65 -0.11 -8.54
CA PHE A 169 -15.78 0.49 -9.86
C PHE A 169 -16.76 -0.29 -10.75
N ASN A 170 -18.04 -0.06 -10.51
CA ASN A 170 -19.14 -0.70 -11.22
C ASN A 170 -19.76 0.24 -12.28
N GLU A 171 -20.72 -0.28 -13.05
CA GLU A 171 -21.36 0.40 -14.17
C GLU A 171 -22.07 1.70 -13.73
N GLN A 172 -22.64 1.74 -12.52
CA GLN A 172 -23.27 2.94 -11.99
C GLN A 172 -22.25 4.06 -11.77
N HIS A 173 -21.08 3.75 -11.19
CA HIS A 173 -20.01 4.74 -11.00
C HIS A 173 -19.40 5.17 -12.33
N TYR A 174 -19.22 4.24 -13.27
CA TYR A 174 -18.76 4.56 -14.62
C TYR A 174 -19.69 5.57 -15.32
N GLU A 175 -21.00 5.30 -15.33
CA GLU A 175 -22.01 6.19 -15.90
C GLU A 175 -22.07 7.54 -15.18
N ALA A 176 -21.93 7.56 -13.84
CA ALA A 176 -21.89 8.78 -13.07
C ALA A 176 -20.67 9.65 -13.44
N LEU A 177 -19.49 9.05 -13.57
CA LEU A 177 -18.26 9.73 -13.97
C LEU A 177 -18.32 10.25 -15.41
N LEU A 178 -18.96 9.53 -16.32
CA LEU A 178 -19.20 10.02 -17.68
C LEU A 178 -20.13 11.24 -17.71
N ARG A 179 -21.15 11.29 -16.84
CA ARG A 179 -22.11 12.41 -16.78
C ARG A 179 -21.51 13.69 -16.24
N LEU A 180 -20.43 13.62 -15.46
CA LEU A 180 -19.69 14.79 -14.98
C LEU A 180 -19.22 15.69 -16.14
N SER A 181 -19.04 15.13 -17.35
CA SER A 181 -18.68 15.90 -18.54
C SER A 181 -19.83 16.66 -19.19
N SER A 182 -21.00 16.73 -18.54
CA SER A 182 -22.21 17.29 -19.16
C SER A 182 -23.10 18.11 -18.23
N THR A 183 -23.11 17.85 -16.91
CA THR A 183 -23.91 18.64 -15.95
C THR A 183 -23.27 18.63 -14.57
N ILE A 184 -22.98 19.83 -14.04
CA ILE A 184 -22.14 20.00 -12.85
C ILE A 184 -22.98 20.66 -11.76
N SER A 185 -23.65 19.85 -10.94
CA SER A 185 -24.16 20.30 -9.65
C SER A 185 -23.10 20.10 -8.58
N GLU A 186 -23.09 20.93 -7.54
CA GLU A 186 -22.14 20.81 -6.43
C GLU A 186 -22.28 19.47 -5.70
N GLN A 187 -23.51 18.95 -5.59
CA GLN A 187 -23.78 17.62 -5.06
C GLN A 187 -23.15 16.52 -5.92
N ALA A 188 -23.29 16.59 -7.25
CA ALA A 188 -22.70 15.60 -8.16
C ALA A 188 -21.17 15.61 -8.11
N LEU A 189 -20.54 16.78 -7.93
CA LEU A 189 -19.10 16.88 -7.72
C LEU A 189 -18.66 16.24 -6.40
N SER A 190 -19.44 16.44 -5.33
CA SER A 190 -19.16 15.84 -4.03
C SER A 190 -19.23 14.31 -4.09
N ASP A 191 -20.30 13.77 -4.68
CA ASP A 191 -20.47 12.33 -4.88
C ASP A 191 -19.34 11.76 -5.75
N ALA A 192 -18.98 12.42 -6.85
CA ALA A 192 -17.86 12.01 -7.70
C ALA A 192 -16.51 11.99 -6.99
N ARG A 193 -16.22 12.97 -6.12
CA ARG A 193 -14.98 12.98 -5.31
C ARG A 193 -14.93 11.79 -4.38
N ARG A 194 -16.04 11.49 -3.69
CA ARG A 194 -16.13 10.32 -2.81
C ARG A 194 -15.89 9.05 -3.60
N ASP A 195 -16.58 8.87 -4.71
CA ASP A 195 -16.53 7.65 -5.50
C ASP A 195 -15.13 7.44 -6.12
N LEU A 196 -14.52 8.49 -6.70
CA LEU A 196 -13.15 8.42 -7.22
C LEU A 196 -12.12 8.14 -6.13
N SER A 197 -12.28 8.71 -4.93
CA SER A 197 -11.37 8.46 -3.81
C SER A 197 -11.43 7.00 -3.35
N ALA A 198 -12.64 6.42 -3.30
CA ALA A 198 -12.84 5.01 -2.99
C ALA A 198 -12.20 4.11 -4.07
N ILE A 199 -12.47 4.38 -5.35
CA ILE A 199 -11.91 3.62 -6.48
C ILE A 199 -10.37 3.73 -6.52
N ARG A 200 -9.80 4.92 -6.28
CA ARG A 200 -8.35 5.14 -6.19
C ARG A 200 -7.72 4.37 -5.04
N THR A 201 -8.41 4.31 -3.90
CA THR A 201 -7.92 3.54 -2.74
C THR A 201 -7.90 2.05 -3.07
N ALA A 202 -8.97 1.55 -3.71
CA ALA A 202 -9.06 0.17 -4.15
C ALA A 202 -8.02 -0.19 -5.23
N SER A 203 -7.65 0.74 -6.12
CA SER A 203 -6.66 0.48 -7.17
C SER A 203 -5.25 0.21 -6.61
N THR A 204 -4.90 0.82 -5.47
CA THR A 204 -3.64 0.55 -4.76
C THR A 204 -3.58 -0.89 -4.25
N LEU A 205 -4.72 -1.43 -3.80
CA LEU A 205 -4.81 -2.79 -3.25
C LEU A 205 -4.56 -3.86 -4.32
N VAL A 206 -4.98 -3.59 -5.56
CA VAL A 206 -4.80 -4.51 -6.70
C VAL A 206 -3.52 -4.26 -7.51
N ARG A 207 -2.66 -3.35 -7.05
CA ARG A 207 -1.43 -2.93 -7.77
C ARG A 207 -1.72 -2.45 -9.20
N ALA A 208 -2.84 -1.76 -9.40
CA ALA A 208 -3.19 -1.11 -10.65
C ALA A 208 -2.60 0.31 -10.67
N ASP A 209 -1.28 0.39 -10.79
CA ASP A 209 -0.50 1.62 -10.65
C ASP A 209 -0.89 2.70 -11.67
N LYS A 210 -1.18 2.33 -12.93
CA LYS A 210 -1.58 3.30 -13.95
C LYS A 210 -3.01 3.78 -13.75
N SER A 211 -3.92 2.88 -13.40
CA SER A 211 -5.29 3.24 -13.01
C SER A 211 -5.28 4.18 -11.81
N HIS A 212 -4.42 3.92 -10.81
CA HIS A 212 -4.24 4.81 -9.67
C HIS A 212 -3.85 6.23 -10.08
N LEU A 213 -2.87 6.37 -10.98
CA LEU A 213 -2.43 7.68 -11.47
C LEU A 213 -3.50 8.41 -12.27
N LEU A 214 -4.26 7.70 -13.11
CA LEU A 214 -5.38 8.27 -13.88
C LEU A 214 -6.48 8.79 -12.93
N LEU A 215 -6.82 8.01 -11.90
CA LEU A 215 -7.80 8.38 -10.88
C LEU A 215 -7.35 9.59 -10.06
N ASP A 216 -6.07 9.65 -9.69
CA ASP A 216 -5.50 10.81 -8.99
C ASP A 216 -5.51 12.08 -9.85
N GLY A 217 -5.24 11.95 -11.15
CA GLY A 217 -5.38 13.04 -12.12
C GLY A 217 -6.82 13.54 -12.24
N LEU A 218 -7.80 12.64 -12.32
CA LEU A 218 -9.23 13.00 -12.35
C LEU A 218 -9.68 13.71 -11.07
N LEU A 219 -9.25 13.22 -9.90
CA LEU A 219 -9.55 13.86 -8.61
C LEU A 219 -9.01 15.28 -8.56
N LYS A 220 -7.75 15.50 -8.98
CA LYS A 220 -7.15 16.84 -9.04
C LYS A 220 -7.97 17.77 -9.92
N VAL A 221 -8.38 17.33 -11.12
CA VAL A 221 -9.20 18.15 -12.01
C VAL A 221 -10.54 18.54 -11.37
N ILE A 222 -11.18 17.61 -10.65
CA ILE A 222 -12.44 17.85 -9.94
C ILE A 222 -12.26 18.74 -8.69
N GLU A 223 -11.12 18.65 -8.00
CA GLU A 223 -10.77 19.48 -6.85
C GLU A 223 -10.44 20.93 -7.24
N HIS A 224 -9.73 21.12 -8.35
CA HIS A 224 -9.29 22.44 -8.83
C HIS A 224 -10.38 23.19 -9.62
N GLY A 225 -11.49 22.52 -9.97
CA GLY A 225 -12.80 23.17 -10.06
C GLY A 225 -12.95 24.28 -11.11
N ILE A 226 -12.36 24.15 -12.29
CA ILE A 226 -12.67 25.05 -13.42
C ILE A 226 -13.74 24.37 -14.28
N THR A 227 -14.99 24.84 -14.23
CA THR A 227 -16.15 24.25 -14.95
C THR A 227 -15.92 23.93 -16.45
N PRO A 228 -15.21 24.74 -17.26
CA PRO A 228 -14.88 24.36 -18.64
C PRO A 228 -13.85 23.21 -18.78
N SER A 229 -13.12 22.86 -17.71
CA SER A 229 -12.15 21.76 -17.68
C SER A 229 -12.82 20.39 -17.57
N LEU A 230 -13.98 20.31 -16.92
CA LEU A 230 -14.72 19.05 -16.67
C LEU A 230 -15.43 18.49 -17.91
N ASN A 231 -15.74 19.34 -18.90
CA ASN A 231 -16.28 18.93 -20.20
C ASN A 231 -15.17 18.57 -21.20
N HIS A 232 -13.90 18.53 -20.78
CA HIS A 232 -12.79 18.26 -21.68
C HIS A 232 -12.84 16.82 -22.20
N PRO A 233 -12.70 16.57 -23.52
CA PRO A 233 -12.76 15.22 -24.10
C PRO A 233 -11.80 14.21 -23.45
N SER A 234 -10.65 14.69 -22.95
CA SER A 234 -9.66 13.87 -22.25
C SER A 234 -10.18 13.25 -20.95
N ILE A 235 -11.14 13.87 -20.26
CA ILE A 235 -11.74 13.30 -19.05
C ILE A 235 -12.57 12.08 -19.43
N LYS A 236 -13.46 12.23 -20.42
CA LYS A 236 -14.26 11.12 -20.95
C LYS A 236 -13.37 9.98 -21.45
N HIS A 237 -12.31 10.30 -22.20
CA HIS A 237 -11.35 9.32 -22.65
C HIS A 237 -10.67 8.59 -21.49
N THR A 238 -10.27 9.31 -20.44
CA THR A 238 -9.64 8.71 -19.25
C THR A 238 -10.60 7.78 -18.51
N VAL A 239 -11.86 8.18 -18.32
CA VAL A 239 -12.89 7.33 -17.68
C VAL A 239 -13.11 6.05 -18.49
N ASN A 240 -13.12 6.13 -19.83
CA ASN A 240 -13.22 4.95 -20.70
C ASN A 240 -11.99 4.03 -20.58
N LEU A 241 -10.78 4.58 -20.55
CA LEU A 241 -9.56 3.79 -20.36
C LEU A 241 -9.54 3.08 -19.00
N LEU A 242 -9.95 3.79 -17.94
CA LEU A 242 -10.11 3.18 -16.61
C LEU A 242 -11.09 2.01 -16.65
N TRP A 243 -12.21 2.16 -17.36
CA TRP A 243 -13.19 1.08 -17.53
C TRP A 243 -12.62 -0.11 -18.29
N GLU A 244 -11.89 0.12 -19.38
CA GLU A 244 -11.22 -0.93 -20.16
C GLU A 244 -10.19 -1.70 -19.31
N LEU A 245 -9.37 -1.00 -18.52
CA LEU A 245 -8.42 -1.61 -17.59
C LEU A 245 -9.13 -2.43 -16.50
N ARG A 246 -10.26 -1.92 -15.99
CA ARG A 246 -11.12 -2.65 -15.04
C ARG A 246 -11.72 -3.92 -15.65
N GLU A 247 -12.14 -3.91 -16.91
CA GLU A 247 -12.62 -5.10 -17.62
C GLU A 247 -11.51 -6.15 -17.81
N GLY A 248 -10.27 -5.71 -18.07
CA GLY A 248 -9.11 -6.61 -18.01
C GLY A 248 -8.98 -7.29 -16.65
N LEU A 249 -9.06 -6.52 -15.56
CA LEU A 249 -8.99 -7.03 -14.20
C LEU A 249 -10.14 -7.98 -13.86
N SER A 250 -11.36 -7.71 -14.32
CA SER A 250 -12.53 -8.58 -14.11
C SER A 250 -12.38 -9.92 -14.85
N ALA A 251 -11.72 -9.92 -16.01
CA ALA A 251 -11.34 -11.12 -16.76
C ALA A 251 -10.11 -11.85 -16.16
N GLY A 252 -9.56 -11.37 -15.04
CA GLY A 252 -8.40 -11.95 -14.37
C GLY A 252 -7.06 -11.60 -15.02
N ILE A 253 -7.02 -10.57 -15.86
CA ILE A 253 -5.80 -10.05 -16.50
C ILE A 253 -5.27 -8.91 -15.64
N PRO A 254 -4.11 -9.05 -14.98
CA PRO A 254 -3.51 -7.97 -14.19
C PRO A 254 -3.18 -6.76 -15.08
N GLU A 255 -3.25 -5.55 -14.51
CA GLU A 255 -2.96 -4.32 -15.26
C GLU A 255 -1.58 -4.34 -15.93
N ALA A 256 -0.57 -4.85 -15.22
CA ALA A 256 0.79 -4.99 -15.76
C ALA A 256 0.86 -5.88 -17.02
N LEU A 257 -0.02 -6.87 -17.14
CA LEU A 257 -0.12 -7.74 -18.32
C LEU A 257 -0.90 -7.05 -19.44
N ALA A 258 -2.02 -6.40 -19.13
CA ALA A 258 -2.80 -5.64 -20.10
C ALA A 258 -1.95 -4.55 -20.79
N LEU A 259 -1.11 -3.86 -20.01
CA LEU A 259 -0.22 -2.81 -20.48
C LEU A 259 1.01 -3.30 -21.27
N GLN A 260 1.20 -4.61 -21.45
CA GLN A 260 2.15 -5.11 -22.44
C GLN A 260 1.70 -4.79 -23.87
N ASN A 261 0.40 -4.53 -24.07
CA ASN A 261 -0.10 -3.94 -25.30
C ASN A 261 0.39 -2.48 -25.42
N LYS A 262 1.31 -2.25 -26.35
CA LYS A 262 1.92 -0.93 -26.59
C LYS A 262 0.91 0.14 -26.95
N GLU A 263 -0.16 -0.21 -27.65
CA GLU A 263 -1.20 0.74 -28.03
C GLU A 263 -1.95 1.25 -26.81
N LEU A 264 -2.41 0.32 -25.95
CA LEU A 264 -3.09 0.64 -24.69
C LEU A 264 -2.18 1.45 -23.76
N LEU A 265 -0.91 1.05 -23.62
CA LEU A 265 0.06 1.79 -22.81
C LEU A 265 0.27 3.23 -23.31
N ASN A 266 0.33 3.44 -24.63
CA ASN A 266 0.43 4.78 -25.20
C ASN A 266 -0.81 5.61 -24.91
N GLN A 267 -2.01 5.06 -25.10
CA GLN A 267 -3.27 5.75 -24.78
C GLN A 267 -3.34 6.16 -23.30
N VAL A 268 -2.92 5.28 -22.38
CA VAL A 268 -2.84 5.57 -20.95
C VAL A 268 -1.85 6.70 -20.64
N ASN A 269 -0.66 6.69 -21.25
CA ASN A 269 0.33 7.75 -21.04
C ASN A 269 -0.12 9.09 -21.65
N ASP A 270 -0.80 9.07 -22.79
CA ASP A 270 -1.36 10.27 -23.42
C ASP A 270 -2.49 10.86 -22.58
N ALA A 271 -3.33 10.01 -21.96
CA ALA A 271 -4.36 10.43 -21.02
C ALA A 271 -3.77 11.10 -19.77
N LEU A 272 -2.73 10.50 -19.17
CA LEU A 272 -2.01 11.09 -18.03
C LEU A 272 -1.41 12.46 -18.39
N ALA A 273 -0.75 12.57 -19.55
CA ALA A 273 -0.16 13.81 -20.02
C ALA A 273 -1.21 14.88 -20.36
N SER A 274 -2.42 14.46 -20.75
CA SER A 274 -3.55 15.36 -20.99
C SER A 274 -4.12 15.88 -19.69
N LEU A 275 -4.35 15.00 -18.70
CA LEU A 275 -4.86 15.39 -17.38
C LEU A 275 -3.93 16.37 -16.66
N SER A 276 -2.61 16.18 -16.76
CA SER A 276 -1.63 17.09 -16.15
C SER A 276 -1.58 18.49 -16.79
N LYS A 277 -2.21 18.70 -17.95
CA LYS A 277 -2.34 20.02 -18.60
C LYS A 277 -3.65 20.71 -18.22
N ILE A 278 -4.59 19.99 -17.63
CA ILE A 278 -5.93 20.47 -17.28
C ILE A 278 -5.98 20.97 -15.84
N GLY A 279 -5.30 20.29 -14.92
CA GLY A 279 -5.10 20.70 -13.52
C GLY A 279 -3.81 21.48 -13.33
#